data_AF-A0A7X0XM99-F1
#
_entry.id   AF-A0A7X0XM99-F1
#
_cell.length_a   1.000
_cell.length_b   1.000
_cell.length_c   1.000
_cell.angle_alpha   90.00
_cell.angle_beta   90.00
_cell.angle_gamma   90.00
#
_symmetry.space_group_name_H-M   'P 1'
#
loop_
_entity.id
_entity.type
_entity.pdbx_description
1 polymer ?
#
loop_
_entity_poly.entity_id
_entity_poly.type
_entity_poly.pdbx_seq_one_letter_code
_entity_poly.pdbx_strand_id
1 'polypeptide(L)'
;MSVEEPTLFEAMDLQDLGKALEAKPGTYKKNKNAVSVLEIPVYTPDQIKAIRESVAMSQTIFARLLGVSNASVEQWESGGKRPGGSTRRLLSLLERFPDLPYSLDIIKPN
;
A
#
# COMPACT_ATOMS: atom_id res chain seq x y z
N MET A 1 -24.66 -11.31 -28.10
CA MET A 1 -23.46 -11.85 -28.79
C MET A 1 -22.29 -11.63 -27.85
N SER A 2 -21.84 -12.70 -27.20
CA SER A 2 -20.66 -12.66 -26.34
C SER A 2 -19.44 -12.73 -27.25
N VAL A 3 -18.58 -11.73 -27.22
CA VAL A 3 -17.29 -11.77 -27.91
C VAL A 3 -16.35 -12.52 -26.96
N GLU A 4 -15.98 -13.75 -27.33
CA GLU A 4 -14.99 -14.51 -26.56
C GLU A 4 -13.66 -13.77 -26.65
N GLU A 5 -13.06 -13.44 -25.51
CA GLU A 5 -11.73 -12.84 -25.50
C GLU A 5 -10.70 -13.87 -25.99
N PRO A 6 -9.74 -13.46 -26.83
CA PRO A 6 -8.76 -14.38 -27.38
C PRO A 6 -7.93 -14.99 -26.25
N THR A 7 -7.69 -16.29 -26.36
CA THR A 7 -6.84 -17.01 -25.41
C THR A 7 -5.41 -16.46 -25.48
N LEU A 8 -4.63 -16.66 -24.41
CA LEU A 8 -3.23 -16.21 -24.35
C LEU A 8 -2.41 -16.65 -25.57
N PHE A 9 -2.73 -17.82 -26.15
CA PHE A 9 -2.09 -18.34 -27.35
C PHE A 9 -2.49 -17.60 -28.64
N GLU A 10 -3.72 -17.10 -28.72
CA GLU A 10 -4.22 -16.33 -29.87
C GLU A 10 -3.80 -14.86 -29.80
N ALA A 11 -3.59 -14.34 -28.59
CA ALA A 11 -3.03 -13.00 -28.36
C ALA A 11 -1.50 -12.95 -28.52
N MET A 12 -0.83 -14.10 -28.62
CA MET A 12 0.62 -14.17 -28.86
C MET A 12 0.92 -14.00 -30.35
N ASP A 13 1.55 -12.88 -30.70
CA ASP A 13 2.06 -12.64 -32.05
C ASP A 13 3.14 -13.68 -32.40
N LEU A 14 2.92 -14.44 -33.47
CA LEU A 14 3.88 -15.42 -34.01
C LEU A 14 5.24 -14.78 -34.32
N GLN A 15 5.27 -13.48 -34.64
CA GLN A 15 6.52 -12.75 -34.85
C GLN A 15 7.29 -12.54 -33.54
N ASP A 16 6.60 -12.32 -32.43
CA ASP A 16 7.21 -12.18 -31.11
C ASP A 16 7.69 -13.52 -30.55
N LEU A 17 6.98 -14.61 -30.85
CA LEU A 17 7.44 -15.97 -30.56
C LEU A 17 8.75 -16.30 -31.31
N GLY A 18 8.84 -15.93 -32.59
CA GLY A 18 10.04 -16.12 -33.40
C GLY A 18 11.25 -15.40 -32.80
N LYS A 19 11.09 -14.13 -32.41
CA LYS A 19 12.13 -13.35 -31.73
C LYS A 19 12.56 -13.97 -30.39
N ALA A 20 11.63 -14.58 -29.65
CA ALA A 20 11.92 -15.25 -28.39
C ALA A 20 12.70 -16.56 -28.55
N LEU A 21 12.50 -17.28 -29.66
CA LEU A 21 13.24 -18.51 -29.98
C LEU A 21 14.65 -18.23 -30.50
N GLU A 22 14.84 -17.12 -31.23
CA GLU A 22 16.17 -16.68 -31.70
C GLU A 22 17.00 -16.00 -30.59
N ALA A 23 16.36 -15.59 -29.50
CA ALA A 23 17.00 -14.99 -28.34
C ALA A 23 17.88 -16.03 -27.62
N LYS A 24 19.19 -15.75 -27.50
CA LYS A 24 20.10 -16.59 -26.69
C LYS A 24 19.57 -16.70 -25.25
N PRO A 25 19.66 -17.87 -24.60
CA PRO A 25 19.25 -18.03 -23.20
C PRO A 25 19.85 -16.92 -22.32
N GLY A 26 19.01 -16.09 -21.72
CA GLY A 26 19.43 -14.94 -20.90
C GLY A 26 19.32 -13.55 -21.55
N THR A 27 18.85 -13.43 -22.79
CA THR A 27 18.72 -12.14 -23.49
C THR A 27 17.33 -11.47 -23.39
N TYR A 28 16.44 -12.01 -22.55
CA TYR A 28 15.13 -11.39 -22.28
C TYR A 28 15.32 -10.03 -21.59
N LYS A 29 14.98 -8.93 -22.29
CA LYS A 29 14.93 -7.60 -21.69
C LYS A 29 13.76 -7.56 -20.70
N LYS A 30 14.05 -7.69 -19.40
CA LYS A 30 13.07 -7.37 -18.35
C LYS A 30 12.55 -5.97 -18.59
N ASN A 31 11.24 -5.83 -18.77
CA ASN A 31 10.58 -4.54 -18.85
C ASN A 31 10.66 -3.88 -17.47
N LYS A 32 11.76 -3.16 -17.21
CA LYS A 32 11.93 -2.37 -16.00
C LYS A 32 11.15 -1.07 -16.21
N ASN A 33 9.85 -1.08 -15.93
CA ASN A 33 9.15 0.18 -15.73
C ASN A 33 9.93 0.91 -14.62
N ALA A 34 10.65 1.98 -15.00
CA ALA A 34 11.47 2.75 -14.09
C ALA A 34 10.56 3.57 -13.18
N VAL A 35 10.03 2.92 -12.14
CA VAL A 35 9.20 3.56 -11.12
C VAL A 35 10.08 3.88 -9.93
N SER A 36 10.12 5.16 -9.55
CA SER A 36 10.71 5.60 -8.29
C SER A 36 9.64 5.58 -7.19
N VAL A 37 9.91 4.90 -6.09
CA VAL A 37 9.04 4.89 -4.90
C VAL A 37 9.49 6.00 -3.95
N LEU A 38 8.57 6.85 -3.53
CA LEU A 38 8.85 7.91 -2.55
C LEU A 38 9.30 7.31 -1.21
N GLU A 39 10.17 8.01 -0.51
CA GLU A 39 10.60 7.61 0.83
C GLU A 39 9.41 7.49 1.79
N ILE A 40 9.55 6.65 2.81
CA ILE A 40 8.54 6.47 3.84
C ILE A 40 8.72 7.61 4.86
N PRO A 41 7.70 8.46 5.08
CA PRO A 41 7.81 9.55 6.04
C PRO A 41 8.20 9.06 7.44
N VAL A 42 8.86 9.92 8.20
CA VAL A 42 9.17 9.71 9.61
C VAL A 42 8.29 10.65 10.40
N TYR A 43 7.54 10.11 11.36
CA TYR A 43 6.63 10.89 12.20
C TYR A 43 7.18 11.07 13.60
N THR A 44 6.98 12.26 14.15
CA THR A 44 7.13 12.53 15.58
C THR A 44 5.93 11.98 16.35
N PRO A 45 6.04 11.81 17.68
CA PRO A 45 4.93 11.38 18.51
C PRO A 45 3.68 12.27 18.34
N ASP A 46 3.88 13.60 18.31
CA ASP A 46 2.79 14.57 18.13
C ASP A 46 2.13 14.45 16.76
N GLN A 47 2.88 14.16 15.70
CA GLN A 47 2.32 13.95 14.36
C GLN A 47 1.45 12.68 14.32
N ILE A 48 1.89 11.59 14.97
CA ILE A 48 1.10 10.36 15.03
C ILE A 48 -0.22 10.61 15.76
N LYS A 49 -0.15 11.34 16.87
CA LYS A 49 -1.33 11.77 17.64
C LYS A 49 -2.27 12.62 16.77
N ALA A 50 -1.73 13.58 16.03
CA ALA A 50 -2.51 14.44 15.15
C ALA A 50 -3.21 13.64 14.03
N ILE A 51 -2.55 12.66 13.44
CA ILE A 51 -3.16 11.76 12.42
C ILE A 51 -4.29 10.93 13.03
N ARG A 52 -4.13 10.42 14.26
CA ARG A 52 -5.21 9.71 14.94
C ARG A 52 -6.40 10.62 15.22
N GLU A 53 -6.15 11.85 15.62
CA GLU A 53 -7.18 12.83 15.93
C GLU A 53 -7.89 13.35 14.67
N SER A 54 -7.20 13.42 13.52
CA SER A 54 -7.83 13.81 12.24
C SER A 54 -8.87 12.81 11.75
N VAL A 55 -8.75 11.54 12.14
CA VAL A 55 -9.76 10.50 11.88
C VAL A 55 -10.74 10.30 13.05
N ALA A 56 -10.72 11.18 14.05
CA ALA A 56 -11.62 11.20 15.21
C ALA A 56 -11.64 9.89 16.03
N MET A 57 -10.50 9.21 16.17
CA MET A 57 -10.41 7.92 16.87
C MET A 57 -9.72 7.98 18.24
N SER A 58 -10.19 7.15 19.17
CA SER A 58 -9.41 6.81 20.37
C SER A 58 -8.21 5.93 20.00
N GLN A 59 -7.18 5.88 20.86
CA GLN A 59 -6.00 5.02 20.63
C GLN A 59 -6.39 3.56 20.40
N THR A 60 -7.38 3.04 21.14
CA THR A 60 -7.84 1.65 21.01
C THR A 60 -8.47 1.38 19.65
N ILE A 61 -9.33 2.26 19.15
CA ILE A 61 -9.98 2.09 17.84
C ILE A 61 -8.95 2.28 16.72
N PHE A 62 -8.06 3.26 16.86
CA PHE A 62 -6.98 3.49 15.92
C PHE A 62 -6.02 2.30 15.84
N ALA A 63 -5.67 1.68 16.98
CA ALA A 63 -4.86 0.48 17.02
C ALA A 63 -5.52 -0.69 16.27
N ARG A 64 -6.84 -0.87 16.45
CA ARG A 64 -7.62 -1.87 15.70
C ARG A 64 -7.61 -1.59 14.20
N LEU A 65 -7.80 -0.34 13.78
CA LEU A 65 -7.72 0.07 12.39
C LEU A 65 -6.35 -0.27 11.77
N LEU A 66 -5.27 0.01 12.49
CA LEU A 66 -3.91 -0.26 12.03
C LEU A 66 -3.47 -1.72 12.17
N GLY A 67 -4.28 -2.58 12.82
CA GLY A 67 -3.95 -3.98 13.07
C GLY A 67 -2.81 -4.17 14.10
N VAL A 68 -2.70 -3.29 15.10
CA VAL A 68 -1.65 -3.33 16.14
C VAL A 68 -2.24 -3.29 17.55
N SER A 69 -1.41 -3.50 18.56
CA SER A 69 -1.83 -3.37 19.96
C SER A 69 -2.00 -1.90 20.38
N ASN A 70 -2.91 -1.63 21.31
CA ASN A 70 -3.06 -0.29 21.91
C ASN A 70 -1.74 0.22 22.52
N ALA A 71 -1.00 -0.67 23.19
CA ALA A 71 0.31 -0.36 23.74
C ALA A 71 1.33 0.10 22.68
N SER A 72 1.21 -0.37 21.43
CA SER A 72 2.08 0.10 20.35
C SER A 72 1.77 1.57 20.00
N VAL A 73 0.49 1.91 19.88
CA VAL A 73 0.05 3.30 19.61
C VAL A 73 0.49 4.22 20.74
N GLU A 74 0.30 3.81 21.99
CA GLU A 74 0.76 4.55 23.17
C GLU A 74 2.27 4.79 23.16
N GLN A 75 3.07 3.76 22.88
CA GLN A 75 4.53 3.90 22.76
C GLN A 75 4.95 4.83 21.63
N TRP A 76 4.17 4.92 20.55
CA TRP A 76 4.46 5.83 19.44
C TRP A 76 4.12 7.27 19.79
N GLU A 77 2.94 7.51 20.37
CA GLU A 77 2.48 8.84 20.78
C GLU A 77 3.21 9.40 22.01
N SER A 78 3.83 8.55 22.82
CA SER A 78 4.72 8.96 23.93
C SER A 78 6.20 9.04 23.54
N GLY A 79 6.57 8.58 22.34
CA GLY A 79 7.95 8.56 21.86
C GLY A 79 8.83 7.42 22.38
N GLY A 80 8.26 6.44 23.10
CA GLY A 80 8.98 5.25 23.56
C GLY A 80 9.45 4.32 22.43
N LYS A 81 8.70 4.24 21.32
CA LYS A 81 9.06 3.41 20.15
C LYS A 81 8.65 4.11 18.85
N ARG A 82 9.25 3.71 17.73
CA ARG A 82 8.85 4.15 16.38
C ARG A 82 8.05 3.07 15.64
N PRO A 83 7.04 3.46 14.83
CA PRO A 83 6.30 2.53 13.97
C PRO A 83 7.17 1.93 12.86
N GLY A 84 6.85 0.70 12.45
CA GLY A 84 7.49 0.03 11.32
C GLY A 84 7.23 0.71 9.97
N GLY A 85 7.98 0.34 8.93
CA GLY A 85 7.87 0.97 7.61
C GLY A 85 6.46 0.86 6.98
N SER A 86 5.82 -0.29 7.09
CA SER A 86 4.44 -0.51 6.63
C SER A 86 3.44 0.38 7.35
N THR A 87 3.53 0.45 8.69
CA THR A 87 2.69 1.32 9.50
C THR A 87 2.92 2.79 9.16
N ARG A 88 4.17 3.24 8.97
CA ARG A 88 4.46 4.63 8.54
C ARG A 88 3.89 4.94 7.17
N ARG A 89 3.88 3.97 6.25
CA ARG A 89 3.18 4.13 4.97
C ARG A 89 1.68 4.26 5.18
N LEU A 90 1.06 3.43 6.03
CA LEU A 90 -0.37 3.54 6.32
C LEU A 90 -0.73 4.86 7.01
N LEU A 91 0.09 5.33 7.95
CA LEU A 91 -0.04 6.66 8.55
C LEU A 91 0.00 7.76 7.49
N SER A 92 0.88 7.67 6.48
CA SER A 92 0.89 8.64 5.37
C SER A 92 -0.37 8.62 4.50
N LEU A 93 -1.03 7.47 4.40
CA LEU A 93 -2.30 7.36 3.68
C LEU A 93 -3.42 8.00 4.50
N LEU A 94 -3.47 7.77 5.81
CA LEU A 94 -4.47 8.36 6.69
C LEU A 94 -4.28 9.88 6.87
N GLU A 95 -3.04 10.36 6.91
CA GLU A 95 -2.73 11.79 6.92
C GLU A 95 -3.30 12.49 5.68
N ARG A 96 -3.17 11.87 4.50
CA ARG A 96 -3.62 12.44 3.23
C ARG A 96 -5.10 12.21 2.94
N PHE A 97 -5.65 11.10 3.41
CA PHE A 97 -7.02 10.67 3.16
C PHE A 97 -7.67 10.20 4.48
N PRO A 98 -8.09 11.12 5.36
CA PRO A 98 -8.67 10.77 6.66
C PRO A 98 -9.95 9.91 6.55
N ASP A 99 -10.73 10.11 5.50
CA ASP A 99 -11.99 9.38 5.25
C ASP A 99 -11.77 7.96 4.70
N LEU A 100 -10.53 7.58 4.39
CA LEU A 100 -10.20 6.31 3.75
C LEU A 100 -10.77 5.08 4.46
N PRO A 101 -10.69 4.95 5.81
CA PRO A 101 -11.28 3.82 6.52
C PRO A 101 -12.79 3.64 6.31
N TYR A 102 -13.52 4.75 6.14
CA TYR A 102 -14.96 4.72 5.88
C TYR A 102 -15.24 4.36 4.42
N SER A 103 -14.48 4.95 3.49
CA SER A 103 -14.64 4.69 2.05
C SER A 103 -14.37 3.24 1.63
N LEU A 104 -13.53 2.52 2.40
CA LEU A 104 -13.17 1.12 2.16
C LEU A 104 -14.02 0.14 2.96
N ASP A 105 -15.08 0.60 3.62
CA ASP A 105 -15.94 -0.20 4.52
C ASP A 105 -15.16 -0.94 5.63
N ILE A 106 -13.96 -0.46 5.98
CA ILE A 106 -13.17 -0.98 7.10
C ILE A 106 -13.83 -0.58 8.42
N ILE A 107 -14.42 0.62 8.46
CA ILE A 107 -15.18 1.14 9.59
C ILE A 107 -16.57 1.50 9.10
N LYS A 108 -17.59 1.03 9.83
CA LYS A 108 -18.98 1.43 9.62
C LYS A 108 -19.37 2.47 10.67
N PRO A 109 -19.91 3.64 10.28
CA PRO A 109 -20.50 4.56 11.24
C PRO A 109 -21.69 3.87 11.93
N ASN A 110 -21.86 4.15 13.23
CA ASN A 110 -23.04 3.73 13.99
C ASN A 110 -24.28 4.51 13.56
#